data_AF-A0A7M7J315-F1
#
_entry.id   AF-A0A7M7J315-F1
#
_cell.length_a   1.000
_cell.length_b   1.000
_cell.length_c   1.000
_cell.angle_alpha   90.00
_cell.angle_beta   90.00
_cell.angle_gamma   90.00
#
_symmetry.space_group_name_H-M   'P 1'
#
loop_
_entity.id
_entity.type
_entity.pdbx_description
1 polymer ?
#
loop_
_entity_poly.entity_id
_entity_poly.type
_entity_poly.pdbx_seq_one_letter_code
_entity_poly.pdbx_strand_id
1 'polypeptide(L)'
;MSTQTEGYCLSLEEDLYKLEFKYYKARQSPPDLSQVLDVGKDAANFTWRQIEIGDNDSGINSTVKVCEVVSVPGLLLVPEAFTPEGLHRWTHRSLLDFPERPNVTNLETLPASVTRRIGESRVVLDVELRKKLRWTTLGYHHDWNSKVYDLANYTTFPSDLARCAAVFAEQVAGYAYEYQAEAAIVNYYPVGTTLSGHVDHSEEDLSAPLVSISLGCTAIFLIGGTERSTRPTPIFLRHGDVALMTGASRLAYHGVPRVFIEKGSFRNRHFDDSSQCRTTGKWETDAEHTSDEDEQLDQSVECKESICFSYLKKNRININIRQVHKPDI
;
A
#
# COMPACT_ATOMS: atom_id res chain seq x y z
N MET A 1 16.16 18.97 -61.80
CA MET A 1 14.98 18.32 -61.21
C MET A 1 15.34 17.97 -59.79
N SER A 2 14.80 18.74 -58.84
CA SER A 2 15.19 18.73 -57.43
C SER A 2 14.58 17.51 -56.73
N THR A 3 15.43 16.83 -55.97
CA THR A 3 15.10 15.82 -54.98
C THR A 3 14.31 16.44 -53.83
N GLN A 4 13.08 15.97 -53.61
CA GLN A 4 12.36 16.18 -52.36
C GLN A 4 12.43 14.89 -51.55
N THR A 5 13.31 14.90 -50.54
CA THR A 5 13.22 14.04 -49.36
C THR A 5 12.07 14.57 -48.50
N GLU A 6 10.92 13.91 -48.55
CA GLU A 6 9.85 14.12 -47.58
C GLU A 6 10.32 13.60 -46.22
N GLY A 7 10.64 14.53 -45.32
CA GLY A 7 10.84 14.24 -43.91
C GLY A 7 9.53 13.80 -43.30
N TYR A 8 9.48 12.56 -42.79
CA TYR A 8 8.47 12.14 -41.83
C TYR A 8 8.67 12.93 -40.54
N CYS A 9 7.98 14.06 -40.42
CA CYS A 9 7.77 14.72 -39.16
C CYS A 9 6.68 13.93 -38.40
N LEU A 10 7.09 12.96 -37.59
CA LEU A 10 6.22 12.31 -36.60
C LEU A 10 6.57 12.86 -35.21
N SER A 11 6.10 14.06 -34.89
CA SER A 11 6.08 14.55 -33.50
C SER A 11 4.85 13.99 -32.79
N LEU A 12 4.89 12.72 -32.39
CA LEU A 12 4.14 12.26 -31.23
C LEU A 12 5.09 12.39 -30.05
N GLU A 13 4.78 13.22 -29.06
CA GLU A 13 5.45 13.14 -27.77
C GLU A 13 5.36 11.69 -27.29
N GLU A 14 6.53 11.06 -27.20
CA GLU A 14 6.64 9.65 -26.88
C GLU A 14 6.06 9.41 -25.48
N ASP A 15 5.17 8.43 -25.31
CA ASP A 15 4.61 8.04 -24.02
C ASP A 15 5.70 7.33 -23.19
N LEU A 16 6.61 8.13 -22.65
CA LEU A 16 7.78 7.69 -21.91
C LEU A 16 7.38 6.87 -20.69
N TYR A 17 6.24 7.21 -20.07
CA TYR A 17 5.72 6.42 -18.96
C TYR A 17 5.41 4.98 -19.37
N LYS A 18 4.68 4.78 -20.47
CA LYS A 18 4.34 3.44 -20.96
C LYS A 18 5.58 2.64 -21.37
N LEU A 19 6.61 3.30 -21.89
CA LEU A 19 7.87 2.65 -22.22
C LEU A 19 8.59 2.12 -20.97
N GLU A 20 8.79 2.98 -19.96
CA GLU A 20 9.40 2.58 -18.68
C GLU A 20 8.57 1.50 -17.98
N PHE A 21 7.25 1.63 -17.97
CA PHE A 21 6.37 0.62 -17.40
C PHE A 21 6.55 -0.75 -18.07
N LYS A 22 6.61 -0.79 -19.41
CA LYS A 22 6.84 -2.04 -20.15
C LYS A 22 8.22 -2.63 -19.86
N TYR A 23 9.26 -1.79 -19.79
CA TYR A 23 10.61 -2.21 -19.46
C TYR A 23 10.66 -2.90 -18.08
N TYR A 24 10.17 -2.23 -17.03
CA TYR A 24 10.20 -2.80 -15.69
C TYR A 24 9.23 -3.98 -15.50
N LYS A 25 8.17 -4.09 -16.31
CA LYS A 25 7.24 -5.24 -16.33
C LYS A 25 7.81 -6.48 -17.02
N ALA A 26 8.84 -6.35 -17.88
CA ALA A 26 9.31 -7.41 -18.76
C ALA A 26 9.80 -8.67 -18.01
N ARG A 27 9.25 -9.86 -18.34
CA ARG A 27 9.60 -11.12 -17.67
C ARG A 27 10.62 -11.97 -18.40
N GLN A 28 10.57 -11.99 -19.73
CA GLN A 28 11.44 -12.84 -20.56
C GLN A 28 12.88 -12.31 -20.60
N SER A 29 13.03 -10.98 -20.70
CA SER A 29 14.29 -10.26 -20.53
C SER A 29 14.14 -9.39 -19.29
N PRO A 30 14.54 -9.90 -18.10
CA PRO A 30 14.41 -9.14 -16.87
C PRO A 30 15.15 -7.80 -16.98
N PRO A 31 14.55 -6.69 -16.52
CA PRO A 31 15.17 -5.38 -16.57
C PRO A 31 16.42 -5.34 -15.69
N ASP A 32 17.42 -4.56 -16.11
CA ASP A 32 18.44 -4.07 -15.19
C ASP A 32 17.78 -3.12 -14.18
N LEU A 33 18.05 -3.37 -12.91
CA LEU A 33 17.50 -2.61 -11.79
C LEU A 33 18.49 -1.56 -11.24
N SER A 34 19.66 -1.40 -11.86
CA SER A 34 20.69 -0.43 -11.44
C SER A 34 20.20 1.02 -11.41
N GLN A 35 19.18 1.35 -12.21
CA GLN A 35 18.59 2.69 -12.29
C GLN A 35 17.40 2.88 -11.33
N VAL A 36 16.97 1.83 -10.62
CA VAL A 36 15.89 1.96 -9.64
C VAL A 36 16.46 2.57 -8.36
N LEU A 37 15.93 3.72 -7.96
CA LEU A 37 16.40 4.43 -6.78
C LEU A 37 16.18 3.58 -5.52
N ASP A 38 17.27 3.37 -4.80
CA ASP A 38 17.33 2.71 -3.50
C ASP A 38 17.64 3.76 -2.43
N VAL A 39 16.64 4.05 -1.59
CA VAL A 39 16.74 5.01 -0.50
C VAL A 39 17.95 4.75 0.42
N GLY A 40 18.39 3.49 0.56
CA GLY A 40 19.55 3.13 1.37
C GLY A 40 20.92 3.27 0.70
N LYS A 41 20.98 3.55 -0.62
CA LYS A 41 22.23 3.55 -1.40
C LYS A 41 22.43 4.82 -2.23
N ASP A 42 21.35 5.41 -2.72
CA ASP A 42 21.39 6.48 -3.72
C ASP A 42 21.18 7.87 -3.10
N ALA A 43 21.86 8.15 -1.97
CA ALA A 43 21.62 9.32 -1.12
C ALA A 43 21.59 10.68 -1.84
N ALA A 44 22.32 10.82 -2.96
CA ALA A 44 22.35 12.06 -3.75
C ALA A 44 21.01 12.39 -4.45
N ASN A 45 20.10 11.42 -4.59
CA ASN A 45 18.78 11.62 -5.20
C ASN A 45 17.70 12.02 -4.19
N PHE A 46 18.09 12.28 -2.94
CA PHE A 46 17.17 12.47 -1.82
C PHE A 46 17.58 13.66 -0.95
N THR A 47 16.60 14.49 -0.59
CA THR A 47 16.77 15.50 0.46
C THR A 47 16.23 14.95 1.77
N TRP A 48 17.07 14.91 2.80
CA TRP A 48 16.76 14.20 4.05
C TRP A 48 16.42 15.13 5.22
N ARG A 49 15.49 14.67 6.05
CA ARG A 49 15.25 15.18 7.40
C ARG A 49 14.92 14.05 8.35
N GLN A 50 14.99 14.34 9.65
CA GLN A 50 14.56 13.42 10.70
C GLN A 50 13.43 14.09 11.48
N ILE A 51 12.42 13.30 11.84
CA ILE A 51 11.23 13.78 12.55
C ILE A 51 11.02 12.88 13.77
N GLU A 52 10.82 13.52 14.93
CA GLU A 52 10.35 12.84 16.13
C GLU A 52 8.84 12.66 16.03
N ILE A 53 8.37 11.43 16.23
CA ILE A 53 6.96 11.08 16.18
C ILE A 53 6.45 10.97 17.60
N GLY A 54 5.48 11.82 17.94
CA GLY A 54 4.86 11.85 19.27
C GLY A 54 3.78 10.79 19.50
N ASP A 55 3.52 9.93 18.51
CA ASP A 55 2.50 8.89 18.56
C ASP A 55 3.11 7.54 18.96
N ASN A 56 2.64 7.00 20.09
CA ASN A 56 3.07 5.69 20.59
C ASN A 56 2.09 4.56 20.22
N ASP A 57 0.93 4.90 19.68
CA ASP A 57 -0.18 3.95 19.54
C ASP A 57 -0.25 3.32 18.14
N SER A 58 0.21 4.00 17.09
CA SER A 58 0.11 3.51 15.69
C SER A 58 1.24 2.57 15.30
N GLY A 59 2.19 2.31 16.21
CA GLY A 59 3.36 1.46 15.95
C GLY A 59 4.35 2.07 14.96
N ILE A 60 4.33 3.40 14.82
CA ILE A 60 5.33 4.17 14.06
C ILE A 60 6.58 4.28 14.93
N ASN A 61 7.77 4.26 14.33
CA ASN A 61 9.00 4.51 15.07
C ASN A 61 8.97 5.92 15.69
N SER A 62 9.38 6.05 16.96
CA SER A 62 9.43 7.34 17.67
C SER A 62 10.34 8.38 17.01
N THR A 63 11.20 7.94 16.11
CA THR A 63 11.98 8.80 15.23
C THR A 63 12.03 8.16 13.85
N VAL A 64 11.63 8.92 12.84
CA VAL A 64 11.66 8.48 11.44
C VAL A 64 12.59 9.34 10.61
N LYS A 65 13.26 8.71 9.64
CA LYS A 65 13.95 9.43 8.57
C LYS A 65 12.98 9.65 7.43
N VAL A 66 12.97 10.85 6.89
CA VAL A 66 12.10 11.24 5.79
C VAL A 66 12.99 11.76 4.69
N CYS A 67 12.78 11.29 3.47
CA CYS A 67 13.41 11.86 2.30
C CYS A 67 12.39 12.33 1.27
N GLU A 68 12.67 13.47 0.65
CA GLU A 68 12.01 13.89 -0.58
C GLU A 68 12.84 13.46 -1.79
N VAL A 69 12.18 12.95 -2.82
CA VAL A 69 12.85 12.53 -4.06
C VAL A 69 13.13 13.76 -4.91
N VAL A 70 14.41 14.06 -5.17
CA VAL A 70 14.80 15.32 -5.84
C VAL A 70 14.18 15.45 -7.23
N SER A 71 14.05 14.34 -7.97
CA SER A 71 13.44 14.34 -9.30
C SER A 71 11.90 14.41 -9.29
N VAL A 72 11.25 14.28 -8.12
CA VAL A 72 9.79 14.22 -7.99
C VAL A 72 9.34 15.07 -6.79
N PRO A 73 9.30 16.41 -6.94
CA PRO A 73 8.89 17.30 -5.85
C PRO A 73 7.53 16.94 -5.26
N GLY A 74 7.43 16.97 -3.93
CA GLY A 74 6.25 16.58 -3.17
C GLY A 74 6.12 15.09 -2.89
N LEU A 75 6.97 14.22 -3.45
CA LEU A 75 7.02 12.81 -3.08
C LEU A 75 7.95 12.61 -1.89
N LEU A 76 7.37 12.33 -0.73
CA LEU A 76 8.12 11.99 0.47
C LEU A 76 8.12 10.48 0.69
N LEU A 77 9.24 9.94 1.13
CA LEU A 77 9.41 8.55 1.52
C LEU A 77 9.86 8.48 2.97
N VAL A 78 9.29 7.56 3.72
CA VAL A 78 9.66 7.23 5.09
C VAL A 78 10.09 5.75 5.09
N PRO A 79 11.38 5.46 4.82
CA PRO A 79 11.87 4.09 4.86
C PRO A 79 11.77 3.54 6.28
N GLU A 80 11.35 2.28 6.42
CA GLU A 80 11.24 1.59 7.72
C GLU A 80 10.46 2.40 8.76
N ALA A 81 9.27 2.88 8.40
CA ALA A 81 8.51 3.81 9.22
C ALA A 81 7.99 3.21 10.54
N PHE A 82 7.88 1.89 10.63
CA PHE A 82 7.18 1.20 11.72
C PHE A 82 8.12 0.39 12.63
N THR A 83 7.71 0.24 13.89
CA THR A 83 8.29 -0.74 14.80
C THR A 83 7.91 -2.17 14.36
N PRO A 84 8.58 -3.21 14.87
CA PRO A 84 8.20 -4.59 14.60
C PRO A 84 6.74 -4.90 14.98
N GLU A 85 6.28 -4.39 16.12
CA GLU A 85 4.91 -4.53 16.59
C GLU A 85 3.93 -3.79 15.66
N GLY A 86 4.32 -2.61 15.16
CA GLY A 86 3.55 -1.88 14.15
C GLY A 86 3.41 -2.66 12.84
N LEU A 87 4.51 -3.22 12.32
CA LEU A 87 4.49 -4.05 11.10
C LEU A 87 3.61 -5.28 11.28
N HIS A 88 3.70 -5.93 12.44
CA HIS A 88 2.86 -7.06 12.81
C HIS A 88 1.38 -6.66 12.82
N ARG A 89 1.04 -5.59 13.55
CA ARG A 89 -0.33 -5.06 13.62
C ARG A 89 -0.89 -4.74 12.24
N TRP A 90 -0.19 -3.94 11.42
CA TRP A 90 -0.71 -3.53 10.11
C TRP A 90 -0.84 -4.71 9.14
N THR A 91 0.02 -5.72 9.27
CA THR A 91 -0.11 -6.97 8.53
C THR A 91 -1.38 -7.72 8.94
N HIS A 92 -1.61 -7.90 10.25
CA HIS A 92 -2.79 -8.57 10.78
C HIS A 92 -4.07 -7.82 10.41
N ARG A 93 -4.12 -6.50 10.63
CA ARG A 93 -5.26 -5.65 10.24
C ARG A 93 -5.58 -5.81 8.76
N SER A 94 -4.56 -5.75 7.90
CA SER A 94 -4.74 -5.86 6.45
C SER A 94 -5.22 -7.22 5.98
N LEU A 95 -4.87 -8.29 6.67
CA LEU A 95 -5.20 -9.65 6.25
C LEU A 95 -6.44 -10.20 6.96
N LEU A 96 -6.56 -10.00 8.26
CA LEU A 96 -7.59 -10.65 9.07
C LEU A 96 -8.82 -9.78 9.30
N ASP A 97 -8.68 -8.45 9.29
CA ASP A 97 -9.79 -7.55 9.68
C ASP A 97 -10.36 -6.78 8.50
N PHE A 98 -9.52 -6.10 7.74
CA PHE A 98 -9.98 -5.24 6.64
C PHE A 98 -10.79 -6.00 5.57
N PRO A 99 -10.41 -7.22 5.14
CA PRO A 99 -11.19 -7.97 4.15
C PRO A 99 -12.56 -8.46 4.64
N GLU A 100 -12.87 -8.35 5.93
CA GLU A 100 -14.13 -8.79 6.50
C GLU A 100 -15.23 -7.75 6.33
N ARG A 101 -16.48 -8.23 6.38
CA ARG A 101 -17.65 -7.36 6.47
C ARG A 101 -17.58 -6.47 7.72
N PRO A 102 -18.06 -5.22 7.65
CA PRO A 102 -18.88 -4.66 6.57
C PRO A 102 -18.09 -4.12 5.37
N ASN A 103 -16.75 -4.17 5.37
CA ASN A 103 -15.96 -3.62 4.26
C ASN A 103 -16.19 -4.39 2.96
N VAL A 104 -15.97 -3.71 1.84
CA VAL A 104 -16.20 -4.26 0.51
C VAL A 104 -14.87 -4.73 -0.08
N THR A 105 -14.91 -5.89 -0.74
CA THR A 105 -13.77 -6.47 -1.43
C THR A 105 -14.11 -6.86 -2.86
N ASN A 106 -13.09 -7.14 -3.67
CA ASN A 106 -13.30 -7.71 -5.00
C ASN A 106 -13.96 -9.10 -4.98
N LEU A 107 -14.08 -9.74 -3.81
CA LEU A 107 -14.67 -11.07 -3.70
C LEU A 107 -16.19 -11.02 -3.84
N GLU A 108 -16.83 -9.88 -3.57
CA GLU A 108 -18.29 -9.72 -3.68
C GLU A 108 -18.80 -9.90 -5.13
N THR A 109 -17.90 -9.87 -6.13
CA THR A 109 -18.24 -10.19 -7.53
C THR A 109 -18.25 -11.69 -7.82
N LEU A 110 -17.90 -12.55 -6.87
CA LEU A 110 -17.89 -14.01 -7.03
C LEU A 110 -19.31 -14.59 -6.81
N PRO A 111 -19.59 -15.83 -7.27
CA PRO A 111 -20.88 -16.47 -7.05
C PRO A 111 -21.25 -16.56 -5.56
N ALA A 112 -22.54 -16.49 -5.25
CA ALA A 112 -23.06 -16.58 -3.87
C ALA A 112 -22.59 -17.83 -3.10
N SER A 113 -22.34 -18.93 -3.80
CA SER A 113 -21.78 -20.17 -3.21
C SER A 113 -20.39 -19.98 -2.61
N VAL A 114 -19.65 -18.97 -3.07
CA VAL A 114 -18.32 -18.58 -2.60
C VAL A 114 -18.41 -17.44 -1.60
N THR A 115 -19.19 -16.40 -1.90
CA THR A 115 -19.25 -15.18 -1.06
C THR A 115 -19.99 -15.37 0.26
N ARG A 116 -20.88 -16.37 0.38
CA ARG A 116 -21.54 -16.69 1.67
C ARG A 116 -20.54 -16.95 2.80
N ARG A 117 -19.33 -17.43 2.48
CA ARG A 117 -18.29 -17.74 3.46
C ARG A 117 -17.61 -16.50 4.05
N ILE A 118 -17.74 -15.35 3.40
CA ILE A 118 -17.18 -14.07 3.88
C ILE A 118 -17.91 -13.68 5.17
N GLY A 119 -17.17 -13.55 6.27
CA GLY A 119 -17.71 -13.31 7.60
C GLY A 119 -18.15 -14.57 8.36
N GLU A 120 -18.33 -15.72 7.70
CA GLU A 120 -18.51 -17.03 8.37
C GLU A 120 -17.16 -17.63 8.75
N SER A 121 -16.22 -17.61 7.80
CA SER A 121 -14.80 -17.90 8.03
C SER A 121 -14.04 -16.64 7.64
N ARG A 122 -13.09 -16.20 8.47
CA ARG A 122 -12.23 -15.07 8.11
C ARG A 122 -11.68 -15.32 6.69
N VAL A 123 -11.85 -14.38 5.78
CA VAL A 123 -11.48 -14.45 4.36
C VAL A 123 -10.06 -14.97 4.17
N VAL A 124 -9.15 -14.55 5.04
CA VAL A 124 -7.75 -14.99 4.99
C VAL A 124 -7.54 -16.41 5.50
N LEU A 125 -8.41 -16.97 6.32
CA LEU A 125 -8.32 -18.39 6.71
C LEU A 125 -8.83 -19.31 5.60
N ASP A 126 -9.75 -18.84 4.76
CA ASP A 126 -10.19 -19.58 3.56
C ASP A 126 -9.14 -19.47 2.43
N VAL A 127 -8.51 -20.61 2.11
CA VAL A 127 -7.45 -20.70 1.08
C VAL A 127 -7.93 -20.25 -0.30
N GLU A 128 -9.17 -20.52 -0.67
CA GLU A 128 -9.73 -20.14 -1.97
C GLU A 128 -9.99 -18.63 -2.02
N LEU A 129 -10.63 -18.07 -1.00
CA LEU A 129 -10.91 -16.63 -0.91
C LEU A 129 -9.61 -15.82 -0.83
N ARG A 130 -8.68 -16.22 0.04
CA ARG A 130 -7.35 -15.60 0.19
C ARG A 130 -6.58 -15.51 -1.13
N LYS A 131 -6.66 -16.54 -1.98
CA LYS A 131 -6.00 -16.55 -3.31
C LYS A 131 -6.66 -15.59 -4.31
N LYS A 132 -7.95 -15.28 -4.13
CA LYS A 132 -8.75 -14.42 -5.03
C LYS A 132 -8.82 -12.97 -4.55
N LEU A 133 -8.45 -12.67 -3.31
CA LEU A 133 -8.44 -11.31 -2.77
C LEU A 133 -7.41 -10.43 -3.50
N ARG A 134 -7.84 -9.25 -3.95
CA ARG A 134 -7.07 -8.28 -4.74
C ARG A 134 -7.22 -6.86 -4.23
N TRP A 135 -8.40 -6.49 -3.75
CA TRP A 135 -8.60 -5.21 -3.09
C TRP A 135 -9.67 -5.28 -2.01
N THR A 136 -9.56 -4.37 -1.06
CA THR A 136 -10.54 -4.03 -0.03
C THR A 136 -10.68 -2.51 0.05
N THR A 137 -11.90 -2.00 0.15
CA THR A 137 -12.19 -0.57 0.39
C THR A 137 -12.67 -0.32 1.82
N LEU A 138 -12.19 0.75 2.44
CA LEU A 138 -12.53 1.18 3.81
C LEU A 138 -13.04 2.62 3.77
N GLY A 139 -13.98 2.99 4.66
CA GLY A 139 -14.55 4.34 4.63
C GLY A 139 -15.52 4.52 3.48
N TYR A 140 -15.43 5.66 2.78
CA TYR A 140 -16.13 5.83 1.51
C TYR A 140 -15.60 4.83 0.48
N HIS A 141 -16.49 4.04 -0.08
CA HIS A 141 -16.13 2.99 -1.02
C HIS A 141 -16.00 3.57 -2.43
N HIS A 142 -14.84 3.31 -3.04
CA HIS A 142 -14.57 3.74 -4.41
C HIS A 142 -15.46 2.96 -5.39
N ASP A 143 -16.28 3.68 -6.15
CA ASP A 143 -16.99 3.10 -7.27
C ASP A 143 -16.07 3.10 -8.51
N TRP A 144 -15.62 1.92 -8.89
CA TRP A 144 -14.73 1.71 -10.04
C TRP A 144 -15.32 2.16 -11.38
N ASN A 145 -16.66 2.29 -11.49
CA ASN A 145 -17.33 2.73 -12.71
C ASN A 145 -17.39 4.26 -12.79
N SER A 146 -17.94 4.91 -11.76
CA SER A 146 -18.09 6.38 -11.73
C SER A 146 -16.79 7.10 -11.38
N LYS A 147 -15.88 6.43 -10.65
CA LYS A 147 -14.65 6.99 -10.08
C LYS A 147 -14.92 8.21 -9.18
N VAL A 148 -16.08 8.23 -8.54
CA VAL A 148 -16.50 9.24 -7.56
C VAL A 148 -16.86 8.54 -6.27
N TYR A 149 -16.60 9.18 -5.14
CA TYR A 149 -17.05 8.68 -3.83
C TYR A 149 -18.52 9.03 -3.62
N ASP A 150 -19.35 8.01 -3.35
CA ASP A 150 -20.75 8.18 -2.99
C ASP A 150 -20.87 8.25 -1.46
N LEU A 151 -21.46 9.34 -0.96
CA LEU A 151 -21.68 9.58 0.47
C LEU A 151 -22.57 8.50 1.13
N ALA A 152 -23.44 7.84 0.35
CA ALA A 152 -24.27 6.76 0.85
C ALA A 152 -23.55 5.40 0.92
N ASN A 153 -22.41 5.26 0.22
CA ASN A 153 -21.65 4.02 0.14
C ASN A 153 -20.43 4.06 1.07
N TYR A 154 -20.69 3.90 2.36
CA TYR A 154 -19.72 4.13 3.44
C TYR A 154 -19.75 3.01 4.49
N THR A 155 -18.57 2.62 4.97
CA THR A 155 -18.41 1.92 6.26
C THR A 155 -17.55 2.74 7.20
N THR A 156 -17.74 2.57 8.51
CA THR A 156 -16.93 3.28 9.52
C THR A 156 -15.44 3.06 9.26
N PHE A 157 -14.71 4.17 9.04
CA PHE A 157 -13.28 4.11 8.80
C PHE A 157 -12.55 3.64 10.07
N PRO A 158 -11.57 2.71 9.97
CA PRO A 158 -10.84 2.24 11.15
C PRO A 158 -10.05 3.35 11.86
N SER A 159 -10.39 3.64 13.12
CA SER A 159 -9.85 4.77 13.87
C SER A 159 -8.34 4.66 14.15
N ASP A 160 -7.82 3.45 14.29
CA ASP A 160 -6.39 3.19 14.41
C ASP A 160 -5.63 3.54 13.12
N LEU A 161 -6.17 3.15 11.96
CA LEU A 161 -5.60 3.51 10.66
C LEU A 161 -5.72 5.01 10.39
N ALA A 162 -6.83 5.64 10.84
CA ALA A 162 -7.02 7.08 10.71
C ALA A 162 -5.94 7.86 11.47
N ARG A 163 -5.69 7.49 12.73
CA ARG A 163 -4.63 8.09 13.55
C ARG A 163 -3.25 7.93 12.90
N CYS A 164 -2.94 6.72 12.43
CA CYS A 164 -1.69 6.43 11.74
C CYS A 164 -1.49 7.32 10.51
N ALA A 165 -2.52 7.46 9.67
CA ALA A 165 -2.46 8.30 8.49
C ALA A 165 -2.35 9.79 8.83
N ALA A 166 -3.06 10.27 9.85
CA ALA A 166 -2.97 11.65 10.32
C ALA A 166 -1.56 12.02 10.80
N VAL A 167 -0.87 11.12 11.52
CA VAL A 167 0.53 11.34 11.92
C VAL A 167 1.43 11.58 10.70
N PHE A 168 1.32 10.77 9.65
CA PHE A 168 2.12 10.98 8.44
C PHE A 168 1.69 12.23 7.67
N ALA A 169 0.39 12.52 7.58
CA ALA A 169 -0.11 13.69 6.88
C ALA A 169 0.33 15.01 7.55
N GLU A 170 0.17 15.08 8.87
CA GLU A 170 0.39 16.31 9.65
C GLU A 170 1.86 16.48 10.02
N GLN A 171 2.47 15.47 10.65
CA GLN A 171 3.85 15.60 11.16
C GLN A 171 4.91 15.40 10.08
N VAL A 172 4.67 14.50 9.11
CA VAL A 172 5.65 14.21 8.06
C VAL A 172 5.45 15.07 6.82
N ALA A 173 4.23 15.12 6.28
CA ALA A 173 3.93 15.90 5.10
C ALA A 173 3.71 17.40 5.40
N GLY A 174 3.44 17.77 6.66
CA GLY A 174 3.19 19.16 7.02
C GLY A 174 1.86 19.68 6.49
N TYR A 175 0.85 18.82 6.35
CA TYR A 175 -0.49 19.23 5.97
C TYR A 175 -1.04 20.21 7.01
N ALA A 176 -1.56 21.34 6.53
CA ALA A 176 -1.85 22.50 7.37
C ALA A 176 -3.17 22.40 8.16
N TYR A 177 -3.98 21.40 7.85
CA TYR A 177 -5.29 21.16 8.46
C TYR A 177 -5.28 19.82 9.21
N GLU A 178 -6.27 19.62 10.06
CA GLU A 178 -6.52 18.31 10.67
C GLU A 178 -6.85 17.30 9.56
N TYR A 179 -6.03 16.26 9.44
CA TYR A 179 -6.19 15.27 8.38
C TYR A 179 -7.31 14.28 8.71
N GLN A 180 -8.32 14.21 7.85
CA GLN A 180 -9.43 13.26 7.98
C GLN A 180 -9.20 12.05 7.07
N ALA A 181 -8.91 10.89 7.64
CA ALA A 181 -8.84 9.64 6.89
C ALA A 181 -10.26 9.13 6.60
N GLU A 182 -10.70 9.28 5.36
CA GLU A 182 -12.11 9.05 4.99
C GLU A 182 -12.28 7.91 4.00
N ALA A 183 -11.26 7.59 3.21
CA ALA A 183 -11.27 6.48 2.28
C ALA A 183 -9.91 5.78 2.25
N ALA A 184 -9.93 4.45 2.13
CA ALA A 184 -8.72 3.69 1.86
C ALA A 184 -8.95 2.53 0.90
N ILE A 185 -7.93 2.23 0.11
CA ILE A 185 -7.86 1.05 -0.75
C ILE A 185 -6.67 0.21 -0.31
N VAL A 186 -6.95 -0.98 0.21
CA VAL A 186 -5.96 -2.00 0.50
C VAL A 186 -5.83 -2.89 -0.73
N ASN A 187 -4.66 -2.88 -1.37
CA ASN A 187 -4.37 -3.69 -2.54
C ASN A 187 -3.48 -4.88 -2.18
N TYR A 188 -3.82 -6.05 -2.73
CA TYR A 188 -3.14 -7.33 -2.49
C TYR A 188 -2.49 -7.83 -3.78
N TYR A 189 -1.16 -7.84 -3.80
CA TYR A 189 -0.34 -8.12 -4.98
C TYR A 189 0.46 -9.40 -4.82
N PRO A 190 0.01 -10.53 -5.37
CA PRO A 190 0.88 -11.67 -5.60
C PRO A 190 2.11 -11.27 -6.43
N VAL A 191 3.26 -11.89 -6.16
CA VAL A 191 4.48 -11.67 -6.95
C VAL A 191 4.19 -11.84 -8.45
N GLY A 192 4.74 -10.90 -9.24
CA GLY A 192 4.52 -10.82 -10.68
C GLY A 192 3.25 -10.06 -11.11
N THR A 193 2.35 -9.70 -10.20
CA THR A 193 1.25 -8.77 -10.54
C THR A 193 1.75 -7.35 -10.76
N THR A 194 0.91 -6.53 -11.40
CA THR A 194 1.23 -5.15 -11.77
C THR A 194 0.02 -4.24 -11.55
N LEU A 195 0.26 -2.99 -11.21
CA LEU A 195 -0.72 -1.91 -11.26
C LEU A 195 -0.35 -0.97 -12.41
N SER A 196 -1.21 -0.85 -13.41
CA SER A 196 -0.99 0.03 -14.56
C SER A 196 -0.87 1.50 -14.13
N GLY A 197 -0.25 2.31 -14.98
CA GLY A 197 -0.16 3.75 -14.75
C GLY A 197 -1.54 4.40 -14.63
N HIS A 198 -1.73 5.23 -13.61
CA HIS A 198 -2.97 5.97 -13.33
C HIS A 198 -2.66 7.24 -12.53
N VAL A 199 -3.68 8.08 -12.32
CA VAL A 199 -3.66 9.24 -11.42
C VAL A 199 -4.81 9.06 -10.44
N ASP A 200 -4.56 9.39 -9.17
CA ASP A 200 -5.59 9.41 -8.14
C ASP A 200 -6.20 10.81 -8.05
N HIS A 201 -7.38 10.97 -8.64
CA HIS A 201 -8.06 12.27 -8.79
C HIS A 201 -9.56 12.19 -8.44
N SER A 202 -9.96 11.16 -7.69
CA SER A 202 -11.36 10.92 -7.32
C SER A 202 -11.80 11.71 -6.09
N GLU A 203 -10.84 12.22 -5.31
CA GLU A 203 -11.08 13.01 -4.10
C GLU A 203 -11.42 14.46 -4.44
N GLU A 204 -12.26 15.09 -3.61
CA GLU A 204 -12.57 16.52 -3.73
C GLU A 204 -11.40 17.39 -3.23
N ASP A 205 -10.75 16.96 -2.13
CA ASP A 205 -9.54 17.61 -1.63
C ASP A 205 -8.27 17.00 -2.25
N LEU A 206 -7.78 17.67 -3.29
CA LEU A 206 -6.50 17.33 -3.92
C LEU A 206 -5.30 18.03 -3.27
N SER A 207 -5.50 18.80 -2.19
CA SER A 207 -4.42 19.38 -1.38
C SER A 207 -3.98 18.44 -0.27
N ALA A 208 -4.87 17.57 0.20
CA ALA A 208 -4.55 16.55 1.20
C ALA A 208 -3.56 15.51 0.65
N PRO A 209 -2.56 15.11 1.46
CA PRO A 209 -1.58 14.10 1.06
C PRO A 209 -2.24 12.74 0.89
N LEU A 210 -1.76 11.96 -0.09
CA LEU A 210 -2.08 10.53 -0.17
C LEU A 210 -1.02 9.75 0.61
N VAL A 211 -1.46 8.99 1.62
CA VAL A 211 -0.58 8.15 2.45
C VAL A 211 -0.59 6.72 1.93
N SER A 212 0.58 6.16 1.60
CA SER A 212 0.72 4.83 1.01
C SER A 212 1.67 3.95 1.83
N ILE A 213 1.13 2.94 2.52
CA ILE A 213 1.89 2.01 3.36
C ILE A 213 2.24 0.74 2.56
N SER A 214 3.48 0.24 2.70
CA SER A 214 3.99 -0.94 1.98
C SER A 214 4.28 -2.10 2.94
N LEU A 215 3.71 -3.29 2.70
CA LEU A 215 3.99 -4.50 3.48
C LEU A 215 4.36 -5.69 2.59
N GLY A 216 5.26 -6.56 3.05
CA GLY A 216 5.69 -7.77 2.35
C GLY A 216 6.66 -7.52 1.20
N CYS A 217 6.42 -8.17 0.05
CA CYS A 217 7.36 -8.16 -1.07
C CYS A 217 7.71 -6.76 -1.59
N THR A 218 8.96 -6.60 -2.04
CA THR A 218 9.46 -5.38 -2.66
C THR A 218 8.71 -5.10 -3.98
N ALA A 219 8.40 -3.82 -4.21
CA ALA A 219 7.87 -3.32 -5.47
C ALA A 219 8.83 -2.32 -6.11
N ILE A 220 8.78 -2.26 -7.44
CA ILE A 220 9.22 -1.07 -8.19
C ILE A 220 8.00 -0.17 -8.31
N PHE A 221 8.06 1.01 -7.72
CA PHE A 221 7.10 2.09 -7.91
C PHE A 221 7.60 3.02 -9.00
N LEU A 222 6.77 3.27 -10.01
CA LEU A 222 7.02 4.26 -11.05
C LEU A 222 6.16 5.48 -10.78
N ILE A 223 6.77 6.66 -10.83
CA ILE A 223 6.07 7.93 -10.68
C ILE A 223 6.67 8.97 -11.63
N GLY A 224 5.83 9.52 -12.50
CA GLY A 224 6.18 10.55 -13.48
C GLY A 224 5.67 11.92 -13.08
N GLY A 225 5.31 12.72 -14.08
CA GLY A 225 4.64 14.01 -13.91
C GLY A 225 3.13 13.89 -14.12
N THR A 226 2.48 15.03 -14.31
CA THR A 226 1.05 15.12 -14.69
C THR A 226 0.79 14.65 -16.13
N GLU A 227 1.85 14.56 -16.95
CA GLU A 227 1.79 14.13 -18.34
C GLU A 227 2.52 12.80 -18.57
N ARG A 228 2.01 12.00 -19.51
CA ARG A 228 2.57 10.68 -19.88
C ARG A 228 3.89 10.77 -20.65
N SER A 229 4.18 11.94 -21.22
CA SER A 229 5.44 12.31 -21.87
C SER A 229 6.57 12.49 -20.85
N THR A 230 6.27 12.71 -19.57
CA THR A 230 7.29 12.80 -18.52
C THR A 230 7.84 11.41 -18.20
N ARG A 231 9.16 11.21 -18.32
CA ARG A 231 9.80 9.95 -17.94
C ARG A 231 9.64 9.70 -16.44
N PRO A 232 9.07 8.56 -16.01
CA PRO A 232 8.90 8.27 -14.60
C PRO A 232 10.23 7.93 -13.91
N THR A 233 10.31 8.29 -12.64
CA THR A 233 11.38 7.86 -11.73
C THR A 233 11.01 6.48 -11.14
N PRO A 234 11.86 5.46 -11.29
CA PRO A 234 11.70 4.16 -10.64
C PRO A 234 12.30 4.15 -9.23
N ILE A 235 11.53 3.67 -8.26
CA ILE A 235 11.91 3.65 -6.83
C ILE A 235 11.58 2.28 -6.22
N PHE A 236 12.45 1.75 -5.36
CA PHE A 236 12.10 0.58 -4.55
C PHE A 236 11.22 0.97 -3.36
N LEU A 237 10.09 0.26 -3.20
CA LEU A 237 9.29 0.30 -1.98
C LEU A 237 9.30 -1.07 -1.31
N ARG A 238 9.84 -1.14 -0.10
CA ARG A 238 10.03 -2.37 0.68
C ARG A 238 9.04 -2.47 1.83
N HIS A 239 9.11 -3.59 2.55
CA HIS A 239 8.31 -3.81 3.75
C HIS A 239 8.59 -2.73 4.80
N GLY A 240 7.53 -2.05 5.24
CA GLY A 240 7.59 -0.98 6.23
C GLY A 240 7.83 0.41 5.68
N ASP A 241 8.04 0.55 4.37
CA ASP A 241 8.19 1.87 3.75
C ASP A 241 6.82 2.55 3.59
N VAL A 242 6.78 3.86 3.86
CA VAL A 242 5.62 4.72 3.58
C VAL A 242 5.99 5.74 2.50
N ALA A 243 5.11 5.91 1.52
CA ALA A 243 5.20 6.98 0.54
C ALA A 243 4.06 7.98 0.75
N LEU A 244 4.36 9.27 0.67
CA LEU A 244 3.40 10.37 0.76
C LEU A 244 3.43 11.14 -0.54
N MET A 245 2.31 11.18 -1.25
CA MET A 245 2.16 11.99 -2.46
C MET A 245 1.49 13.30 -2.09
N THR A 246 2.27 14.38 -2.13
CA THR A 246 1.85 15.74 -1.73
C THR A 246 2.10 16.72 -2.88
N GLY A 247 1.46 17.89 -2.85
CA GLY A 247 1.73 18.99 -3.78
C GLY A 247 1.77 18.53 -5.25
N ALA A 248 2.88 18.80 -5.93
CA ALA A 248 3.05 18.44 -7.35
C ALA A 248 2.95 16.94 -7.63
N SER A 249 3.41 16.08 -6.70
CA SER A 249 3.32 14.63 -6.86
C SER A 249 1.91 14.07 -6.67
N ARG A 250 0.99 14.81 -6.02
CA ARG A 250 -0.36 14.33 -5.68
C ARG A 250 -1.19 13.92 -6.91
N LEU A 251 -0.92 14.54 -8.06
CA LEU A 251 -1.55 14.26 -9.35
C LEU A 251 -0.57 13.68 -10.39
N ALA A 252 0.56 13.14 -9.93
CA ALA A 252 1.52 12.48 -10.81
C ALA A 252 0.98 11.14 -11.31
N TYR A 253 1.28 10.82 -12.57
CA TYR A 253 1.00 9.52 -13.16
C TYR A 253 1.93 8.47 -12.53
N HIS A 254 1.36 7.41 -11.97
CA HIS A 254 2.12 6.43 -11.19
C HIS A 254 1.54 5.02 -11.26
N GLY A 255 2.32 4.03 -10.82
CA GLY A 255 1.95 2.63 -10.90
C GLY A 255 3.05 1.68 -10.44
N VAL A 256 2.76 0.39 -10.51
CA VAL A 256 3.65 -0.69 -10.01
C VAL A 256 3.88 -1.70 -11.13
N PRO A 257 4.93 -1.55 -11.96
CA PRO A 257 5.23 -2.50 -13.03
C PRO A 257 5.73 -3.86 -12.52
N ARG A 258 6.19 -3.96 -11.26
CA ARG A 258 6.78 -5.19 -10.74
C ARG A 258 6.66 -5.31 -9.22
N VAL A 259 6.17 -6.47 -8.77
CA VAL A 259 6.31 -6.99 -7.40
C VAL A 259 7.16 -8.25 -7.45
N PHE A 260 8.20 -8.33 -6.60
CA PHE A 260 9.18 -9.41 -6.63
C PHE A 260 9.78 -9.70 -5.25
N ILE A 261 10.39 -10.88 -5.13
CA ILE A 261 11.14 -11.28 -3.95
C ILE A 261 12.59 -10.80 -4.14
N GLU A 262 13.01 -9.83 -3.33
CA GLU A 262 14.36 -9.28 -3.38
C GLU A 262 15.37 -10.27 -2.77
N LYS A 263 16.40 -10.65 -3.52
CA LYS A 263 17.43 -11.58 -3.05
C LYS A 263 18.25 -10.93 -1.93
N GLY A 264 18.45 -11.65 -0.83
CA GLY A 264 19.16 -11.11 0.34
C GLY A 264 18.33 -10.11 1.15
N SER A 265 17.04 -9.90 0.81
CA SER A 265 16.08 -9.19 1.67
C SER A 265 15.73 -10.07 2.87
N PHE A 266 16.69 -10.19 3.78
CA PHE A 266 16.59 -10.77 5.12
C PHE A 266 16.48 -9.65 6.16
N ARG A 267 15.77 -8.56 5.82
CA ARG A 267 15.16 -7.69 6.84
C ARG A 267 13.97 -8.37 7.57
N ASN A 268 13.76 -9.66 7.30
CA ASN A 268 12.90 -10.59 8.03
C ASN A 268 13.55 -11.18 9.31
N ARG A 269 14.53 -10.53 9.95
CA ARG A 269 15.00 -10.98 11.27
C ARG A 269 13.89 -10.99 12.34
N HIS A 270 12.78 -10.28 12.11
CA HIS A 270 11.59 -10.34 12.95
C HIS A 270 10.73 -11.59 12.76
N PHE A 271 10.95 -12.38 11.71
CA PHE A 271 10.05 -13.50 11.38
C PHE A 271 10.71 -14.89 11.41
N ASP A 272 12.02 -14.98 11.64
CA ASP A 272 12.70 -16.29 11.83
C ASP A 272 12.57 -16.80 13.28
N ASP A 273 12.08 -15.98 14.21
CA ASP A 273 11.80 -16.42 15.58
C ASP A 273 10.41 -17.07 15.69
N SER A 274 10.22 -18.16 14.95
CA SER A 274 9.09 -19.07 15.13
C SER A 274 9.07 -19.74 16.53
N SER A 275 10.10 -19.53 17.36
CA SER A 275 10.17 -20.02 18.73
C SER A 275 9.42 -19.13 19.74
N GLN A 276 9.04 -17.90 19.35
CA GLN A 276 8.15 -17.01 20.11
C GLN A 276 6.65 -17.19 19.81
N CYS A 277 6.26 -18.23 19.05
CA CYS A 277 4.85 -18.67 18.95
C CYS A 277 4.37 -19.36 20.25
N ARG A 278 4.88 -18.94 21.40
CA ARG A 278 4.40 -19.32 22.73
C ARG A 278 4.18 -18.03 23.50
N THR A 279 2.90 -17.74 23.74
CA THR A 279 2.40 -16.84 24.79
C THR A 279 2.87 -15.38 24.72
N THR A 280 2.21 -14.56 23.92
CA THR A 280 2.08 -13.12 24.23
C THR A 280 0.64 -12.66 23.99
N GLY A 281 -0.02 -12.31 25.10
CA GLY A 281 -1.15 -11.39 25.14
C GLY A 281 -2.52 -11.93 24.72
N LYS A 282 -3.33 -12.30 25.71
CA LYS A 282 -4.78 -12.00 25.64
C LYS A 282 -4.89 -10.50 25.37
N TRP A 283 -5.20 -10.11 24.14
CA TRP A 283 -5.80 -8.81 23.88
C TRP A 283 -7.27 -8.95 24.25
N GLU A 284 -7.65 -8.31 25.35
CA GLU A 284 -9.04 -8.21 25.81
C GLU A 284 -9.83 -7.46 24.74
N THR A 285 -10.62 -8.21 23.97
CA THR A 285 -11.86 -7.66 23.41
C THR A 285 -12.89 -7.71 24.51
N ASP A 286 -13.33 -6.54 24.98
CA ASP A 286 -14.53 -6.41 25.80
C ASP A 286 -15.73 -7.01 25.04
N ALA A 287 -16.16 -8.21 25.44
CA ALA A 287 -17.56 -8.66 25.51
C ALA A 287 -17.66 -10.18 25.76
N GLU A 288 -18.05 -10.51 27.00
CA GLU A 288 -19.02 -11.54 27.42
C GLU A 288 -18.78 -13.05 27.09
N HIS A 289 -18.50 -13.78 28.18
CA HIS A 289 -19.06 -15.08 28.58
C HIS A 289 -19.19 -16.20 27.52
N THR A 290 -18.24 -17.13 27.53
CA THR A 290 -18.56 -18.56 27.33
C THR A 290 -17.67 -19.44 28.20
N SER A 291 -18.32 -20.41 28.84
CA SER A 291 -17.84 -21.37 29.83
C SER A 291 -16.70 -22.28 29.38
N ASP A 292 -15.90 -22.70 30.36
CA ASP A 292 -14.82 -23.68 30.29
C ASP A 292 -15.33 -25.05 29.81
N GLU A 293 -15.25 -25.34 28.52
CA GLU A 293 -15.29 -26.68 27.94
C GLU A 293 -14.88 -26.58 26.46
N ASP A 294 -13.57 -26.55 26.16
CA ASP A 294 -13.01 -26.89 24.83
C ASP A 294 -11.47 -26.95 24.87
N GLU A 295 -10.93 -27.90 25.66
CA GLU A 295 -9.56 -28.41 25.47
C GLU A 295 -9.59 -29.61 24.51
N GLN A 296 -9.85 -29.35 23.23
CA GLN A 296 -9.38 -30.22 22.14
C GLN A 296 -8.68 -29.37 21.10
N LEU A 297 -7.34 -29.32 21.25
CA LEU A 297 -6.42 -28.64 20.35
C LEU A 297 -6.42 -29.35 18.98
N ASP A 298 -7.22 -28.83 18.04
CA ASP A 298 -7.24 -29.26 16.64
C ASP A 298 -5.85 -29.06 16.00
N GLN A 299 -5.24 -30.16 15.58
CA GLN A 299 -3.92 -30.21 14.93
C GLN A 299 -3.94 -29.78 13.45
N SER A 300 -5.00 -29.13 12.95
CA SER A 300 -5.11 -28.72 11.54
C SER A 300 -5.25 -27.21 11.27
N VAL A 301 -5.26 -26.36 12.31
CA VAL A 301 -5.34 -24.90 12.13
C VAL A 301 -3.93 -24.30 12.07
N GLU A 302 -3.47 -23.87 10.88
CA GLU A 302 -2.32 -22.98 10.80
C GLU A 302 -2.57 -21.76 11.70
N CYS A 303 -1.68 -21.51 12.68
CA CYS A 303 -1.77 -20.31 13.51
C CYS A 303 -1.85 -19.07 12.62
N LYS A 304 -2.75 -18.12 12.91
CA LYS A 304 -2.97 -16.87 12.15
C LYS A 304 -1.66 -16.15 11.80
N GLU A 305 -0.69 -16.22 12.71
CA GLU A 305 0.66 -15.69 12.53
C GLU A 305 1.41 -16.34 11.36
N SER A 306 1.41 -17.68 11.33
CA SER A 306 2.04 -18.46 10.26
C SER A 306 1.42 -18.14 8.90
N ILE A 307 0.10 -17.93 8.85
CA ILE A 307 -0.61 -17.53 7.62
C ILE A 307 -0.15 -16.16 7.16
N CYS A 308 -0.16 -15.16 8.05
CA CYS A 308 0.24 -13.79 7.72
C CYS A 308 1.68 -13.75 7.20
N PHE A 309 2.60 -14.39 7.92
CA PHE A 309 4.00 -14.45 7.52
C PHE A 309 4.20 -15.18 6.19
N SER A 310 3.58 -16.36 6.03
CA SER A 310 3.65 -17.13 4.78
C SER A 310 3.05 -16.37 3.60
N TYR A 311 2.01 -15.56 3.85
CA TYR A 311 1.41 -14.70 2.84
C TYR A 311 2.39 -13.62 2.37
N LEU A 312 3.02 -12.88 3.28
CA LEU A 312 3.96 -11.80 2.93
C LEU A 312 5.21 -12.28 2.18
N LYS A 313 5.61 -13.55 2.34
CA LYS A 313 6.73 -14.15 1.57
C LYS A 313 6.51 -14.17 0.04
N LYS A 314 5.26 -14.12 -0.40
CA LYS A 314 4.88 -14.26 -1.82
C LYS A 314 3.94 -13.16 -2.31
N ASN A 315 3.59 -12.22 -1.44
CA ASN A 315 2.66 -11.15 -1.73
C ASN A 315 3.17 -9.84 -1.15
N ARG A 316 2.73 -8.75 -1.77
CA ARG A 316 2.81 -7.40 -1.24
C ARG A 316 1.41 -6.92 -0.89
N ILE A 317 1.29 -6.16 0.19
CA ILE A 317 0.09 -5.41 0.53
C ILE A 317 0.43 -3.93 0.46
N ASN A 318 -0.51 -3.15 -0.04
CA ASN A 318 -0.38 -1.70 -0.08
C ASN A 318 -1.67 -1.05 0.41
N ILE A 319 -1.58 -0.16 1.41
CA ILE A 319 -2.72 0.56 1.96
C ILE A 319 -2.60 2.01 1.50
N ASN A 320 -3.52 2.49 0.67
CA ASN A 320 -3.59 3.90 0.28
C ASN A 320 -4.72 4.57 1.05
N ILE A 321 -4.40 5.54 1.89
CA ILE A 321 -5.34 6.30 2.72
C ILE A 321 -5.45 7.73 2.17
N ARG A 322 -6.67 8.24 2.15
CA ARG A 322 -7.03 9.52 1.54
C ARG A 322 -8.05 10.26 2.40
N GLN A 323 -7.92 11.57 2.41
CA GLN A 323 -9.03 12.47 2.70
C GLN A 323 -9.81 12.71 1.41
N VAL A 324 -11.13 12.61 1.47
CA VAL A 324 -12.02 12.76 0.32
C VAL A 324 -12.51 14.20 0.25
N HIS A 325 -13.00 14.75 1.36
CA HIS A 325 -13.62 16.07 1.42
C HIS A 325 -12.64 17.15 1.84
N LYS A 326 -12.96 18.39 1.45
CA LYS A 326 -12.20 19.55 1.94
C LYS A 326 -12.45 19.74 3.44
N PRO A 327 -11.45 20.24 4.18
CA PRO A 327 -11.66 20.59 5.58
C PRO A 327 -12.73 21.67 5.69
N ASP A 328 -13.54 21.62 6.76
CA ASP A 328 -14.43 22.71 7.13
C ASP A 328 -13.57 23.89 7.63
N ILE A 329 -13.47 24.96 6.83
CA ILE A 329 -12.66 26.16 7.11
C ILE A 329 -13.46 27.23 7.83
#